data_AF-A0A6V8E6J6-F1
#
_entry.id   AF-A0A6V8E6J6-F1
#
_cell.length_a   1.000
_cell.length_b   1.000
_cell.length_c   1.000
_cell.angle_alpha   90.00
_cell.angle_beta   90.00
_cell.angle_gamma   90.00
#
_symmetry.space_group_name_H-M   'P 1'
#
loop_
_entity.id
_entity.type
_entity.pdbx_description
1 polymer ?
#
loop_
_entity_poly.entity_id
_entity_poly.type
_entity_poly.pdbx_seq_one_letter_code
_entity_poly.pdbx_strand_id
1 'polypeptide(L)'
;MPHRRFDDVHEEGDVRDGERRWCEVFARVWEALVNQPLGSTFQLPVEDGHSLAFEHVGLQATVRNSLERNFLMRIAKLLGYVSDEPTEPNLVYVRRDHPRPNARLRLTELLQDVQDRQRVRGAPPRWWNYVDVAAPPQGVPHFRWQLHLDHRDAARSADAAAVGDPPFSGIGDLFG
;
A
#
# COMPACT_ATOMS: atom_id res chain seq x y z
N MET A 1 13.64 -4.86 23.73
CA MET A 1 13.55 -3.80 22.70
C MET A 1 13.68 -4.47 21.34
N PRO A 2 12.62 -4.66 20.54
CA PRO A 2 12.79 -5.23 19.21
C PRO A 2 13.28 -4.13 18.27
N HIS A 3 14.30 -4.49 17.51
CA HIS A 3 15.09 -3.62 16.65
C HIS A 3 14.22 -2.99 15.55
N ARG A 4 14.10 -1.66 15.54
CA ARG A 4 13.80 -0.88 14.34
C ARG A 4 14.85 -1.27 13.30
N ARG A 5 14.44 -1.84 12.16
CA ARG A 5 15.36 -1.95 11.02
C ARG A 5 15.79 -0.53 10.64
N PHE A 6 17.09 -0.35 10.51
CA PHE A 6 17.77 0.95 10.39
C PHE A 6 17.67 1.58 8.98
N ASP A 7 16.86 1.02 8.08
CA ASP A 7 16.88 1.32 6.64
C ASP A 7 15.65 2.08 6.11
N ASP A 8 14.68 2.44 6.96
CA ASP A 8 13.53 3.26 6.57
C ASP A 8 13.77 4.72 6.99
N VAL A 9 14.44 5.50 6.12
CA VAL A 9 14.58 6.96 6.30
C VAL A 9 13.42 7.64 5.58
N HIS A 10 12.34 7.87 6.31
CA HIS A 10 11.25 8.75 5.87
C HIS A 10 11.25 10.01 6.72
N GLU A 11 10.98 11.17 6.10
CA GLU A 11 10.84 12.43 6.85
C GLU A 11 9.71 12.31 7.89
N GLU A 12 9.92 12.91 9.06
CA GLU A 12 8.97 12.87 10.17
C GLU A 12 7.60 13.42 9.73
N GLY A 13 6.61 12.52 9.62
CA GLY A 13 5.27 12.86 9.11
C GLY A 13 4.88 12.18 7.80
N ASP A 14 5.75 11.38 7.19
CA ASP A 14 5.44 10.62 5.97
C ASP A 14 4.25 9.66 6.20
N VAL A 15 3.29 9.77 5.29
CA VAL A 15 2.08 8.95 5.20
C VAL A 15 2.43 7.47 4.98
N ARG A 16 3.60 7.20 4.41
CA ARG A 16 4.10 5.85 4.10
C ARG A 16 4.64 5.13 5.32
N ASP A 17 4.75 5.79 6.47
CA ASP A 17 5.50 5.28 7.62
C ASP A 17 4.65 4.88 8.83
N GLY A 18 5.12 3.82 9.51
CA GLY A 18 4.59 3.35 10.78
C GLY A 18 3.07 3.20 10.83
N GLU A 19 2.45 3.90 11.79
CA GLU A 19 1.00 3.89 12.02
C GLU A 19 0.20 4.63 10.94
N ARG A 20 0.76 5.70 10.36
CA ARG A 20 0.07 6.53 9.35
C ARG A 20 -0.19 5.74 8.07
N ARG A 21 0.71 4.83 7.72
CA ARG A 21 0.55 3.91 6.59
C ARG A 21 -0.76 3.13 6.66
N TRP A 22 -1.09 2.61 7.84
CA TRP A 22 -2.32 1.85 8.08
C TRP A 22 -3.55 2.74 8.10
N CYS A 23 -3.42 3.96 8.61
CA CYS A 23 -4.52 4.91 8.66
C CYS A 23 -4.82 5.60 7.31
N GLU A 24 -3.84 5.77 6.44
CA GLU A 24 -4.00 6.55 5.22
C GLU A 24 -3.82 5.71 3.95
N VAL A 25 -2.67 5.06 3.75
CA VAL A 25 -2.38 4.29 2.53
C VAL A 25 -3.33 3.09 2.43
N PHE A 26 -3.42 2.28 3.49
CA PHE A 26 -4.30 1.12 3.48
C PHE A 26 -5.79 1.49 3.53
N ALA A 27 -6.14 2.65 4.11
CA ALA A 27 -7.50 3.17 4.02
C ALA A 27 -7.88 3.54 2.58
N ARG A 28 -6.95 4.16 1.82
CA ARG A 28 -7.13 4.46 0.39
C ARG A 28 -7.18 3.19 -0.47
N VAL A 29 -6.33 2.20 -0.18
CA VAL A 29 -6.39 0.89 -0.86
C VAL A 29 -7.74 0.23 -0.61
N TRP A 30 -8.23 0.25 0.63
CA TRP A 30 -9.55 -0.24 0.96
C TRP A 30 -10.66 0.51 0.21
N GLU A 31 -10.63 1.84 0.20
CA GLU A 31 -11.59 2.67 -0.54
C GLU A 31 -11.58 2.35 -2.04
N ALA A 32 -10.40 2.17 -2.64
CA ALA A 32 -10.26 1.76 -4.03
C ALA A 32 -10.94 0.40 -4.29
N LEU A 33 -10.67 -0.60 -3.45
CA LEU A 33 -11.28 -1.94 -3.58
C LEU A 33 -12.80 -1.92 -3.39
N VAL A 34 -13.32 -1.13 -2.43
CA VAL A 34 -14.76 -1.03 -2.17
C VAL A 34 -15.51 -0.46 -3.36
N ASN A 35 -14.91 0.52 -4.07
CA ASN A 35 -15.57 1.27 -5.14
C ASN A 35 -15.35 0.69 -6.55
N GLN A 36 -14.66 -0.44 -6.71
CA GLN A 36 -14.54 -1.08 -8.03
C GLN A 36 -15.81 -1.82 -8.45
N PRO A 37 -16.24 -1.77 -9.72
CA PRO A 37 -17.36 -2.57 -10.18
C PRO A 37 -17.07 -4.08 -10.13
N LEU A 38 -18.13 -4.89 -10.29
CA LEU A 38 -17.97 -6.33 -10.49
C LEU A 38 -17.21 -6.59 -11.80
N GLY A 39 -16.31 -7.57 -11.78
CA GLY A 39 -15.42 -7.91 -12.88
C GLY A 39 -14.07 -7.19 -12.85
N SER A 40 -13.92 -6.12 -12.06
CA SER A 40 -12.64 -5.40 -11.97
C SER A 40 -11.53 -6.24 -11.35
N THR A 41 -10.32 -5.95 -11.80
CA THR A 41 -9.11 -6.64 -11.37
C THR A 41 -8.19 -5.76 -10.53
N PHE A 42 -7.48 -6.38 -9.60
CA PHE A 42 -6.30 -5.80 -8.97
C PHE A 42 -5.17 -6.82 -8.87
N GLN A 43 -3.94 -6.32 -8.91
CA GLN A 43 -2.73 -7.13 -8.89
C GLN A 43 -2.03 -6.95 -7.55
N LEU A 44 -1.75 -8.07 -6.90
CA LEU A 44 -1.00 -8.15 -5.64
C LEU A 44 0.35 -8.81 -5.90
N PRO A 45 1.48 -8.14 -5.68
CA PRO A 45 2.79 -8.75 -5.89
C PRO A 45 3.07 -9.91 -4.91
N VAL A 46 3.73 -10.95 -5.42
CA VAL A 46 4.23 -12.09 -4.64
C VAL A 46 5.58 -11.79 -3.98
N GLU A 47 6.31 -10.81 -4.47
CA GLU A 47 7.58 -10.37 -3.90
C GLU A 47 7.39 -9.10 -3.06
N ASP A 48 8.11 -9.00 -1.95
CA ASP A 48 8.13 -7.78 -1.14
C ASP A 48 8.90 -6.67 -1.89
N GLY A 49 8.48 -5.42 -1.75
CA GLY A 49 9.08 -4.26 -2.41
C GLY A 49 8.44 -3.86 -3.75
N HIS A 50 7.52 -4.68 -4.28
CA HIS A 50 6.77 -4.36 -5.49
C HIS A 50 5.45 -3.66 -5.18
N SER A 51 4.83 -3.06 -6.21
CA SER A 51 3.66 -2.19 -6.07
C SER A 51 2.35 -2.88 -6.43
N LEU A 52 1.28 -2.50 -5.73
CA LEU A 52 -0.09 -2.80 -6.13
C LEU A 52 -0.44 -2.06 -7.42
N ALA A 53 -1.25 -2.72 -8.25
CA ALA A 53 -1.87 -2.10 -9.42
C ALA A 53 -3.37 -2.41 -9.44
N PHE A 54 -4.16 -1.42 -9.87
CA PHE A 54 -5.61 -1.53 -10.00
C PHE A 54 -6.01 -1.20 -11.45
N GLU A 55 -7.09 -1.80 -11.93
CA GLU A 55 -7.54 -1.59 -13.31
C GLU A 55 -8.07 -0.18 -13.59
N HIS A 56 -8.86 0.38 -12.67
CA HIS A 56 -9.54 1.66 -12.88
C HIS A 56 -9.01 2.80 -12.00
N VAL A 57 -8.01 2.50 -11.16
CA VAL A 57 -7.52 3.41 -10.12
C VAL A 57 -6.02 3.55 -10.28
N GLY A 58 -5.51 4.78 -10.25
CA GLY A 58 -4.07 5.07 -10.40
C GLY A 58 -3.25 4.85 -9.13
N LEU A 59 -3.88 4.43 -8.05
CA LEU A 59 -3.27 4.21 -6.74
C LEU A 59 -2.15 3.19 -6.86
N GLN A 60 -0.96 3.57 -6.40
CA GLN A 60 0.18 2.67 -6.35
C GLN A 60 0.69 2.65 -4.92
N ALA A 61 0.89 1.46 -4.36
CA ALA A 61 1.42 1.31 -3.01
C ALA A 61 2.33 0.09 -2.97
N THR A 62 3.53 0.26 -2.44
CA THR A 62 4.49 -0.84 -2.27
C THR A 62 3.99 -1.83 -1.23
N VAL A 63 4.14 -3.13 -1.42
CA VAL A 63 3.88 -4.15 -0.40
C VAL A 63 5.20 -4.50 0.28
N ARG A 64 5.39 -4.06 1.54
CA ARG A 64 6.71 -4.14 2.22
C ARG A 64 7.01 -5.49 2.84
N ASN A 65 5.98 -6.24 3.24
CA ASN A 65 6.15 -7.45 4.02
C ASN A 65 4.94 -8.40 3.88
N SER A 66 5.14 -9.62 4.38
CA SER A 66 4.09 -10.65 4.43
C SER A 66 2.89 -10.26 5.28
N LEU A 67 3.03 -9.39 6.30
CA LEU A 67 1.89 -8.93 7.11
C LEU A 67 0.94 -8.08 6.26
N GLU A 68 1.48 -7.12 5.49
CA GLU A 68 0.72 -6.26 4.58
C GLU A 68 0.05 -7.09 3.50
N ARG A 69 0.79 -8.01 2.89
CA ARG A 69 0.26 -8.92 1.89
C ARG A 69 -0.88 -9.77 2.44
N ASN A 70 -0.70 -10.37 3.61
CA ASN A 70 -1.74 -11.17 4.26
C ASN A 70 -2.98 -10.34 4.59
N PHE A 71 -2.81 -9.08 5.00
CA PHE A 71 -3.91 -8.16 5.22
C PHE A 71 -4.68 -7.89 3.92
N LEU A 72 -3.96 -7.55 2.83
CA LEU A 72 -4.55 -7.27 1.51
C LEU A 72 -5.33 -8.48 0.97
N MET A 73 -4.77 -9.68 1.07
CA MET A 73 -5.46 -10.92 0.68
C MET A 73 -6.75 -11.14 1.49
N ARG A 74 -6.74 -10.83 2.79
CA ARG A 74 -7.91 -11.01 3.66
C ARG A 74 -9.00 -9.99 3.34
N ILE A 75 -8.67 -8.71 3.19
CA ILE A 75 -9.66 -7.67 2.85
C ILE A 75 -10.24 -7.89 1.44
N ALA A 76 -9.44 -8.37 0.49
CA ALA A 76 -9.91 -8.72 -0.84
C ALA A 76 -11.00 -9.82 -0.77
N LYS A 77 -10.74 -10.89 -0.01
CA LYS A 77 -11.72 -11.96 0.24
C LYS A 77 -12.98 -11.46 0.97
N LEU A 78 -12.87 -10.45 1.84
CA LEU A 78 -14.03 -9.84 2.50
C LEU A 78 -14.90 -9.06 1.50
N LEU A 79 -14.29 -8.46 0.48
CA LEU A 79 -14.95 -7.64 -0.53
C LEU A 79 -15.49 -8.42 -1.73
N GLY A 80 -15.34 -9.75 -1.74
CA GLY A 80 -15.83 -10.62 -2.82
C GLY A 80 -14.82 -10.83 -3.95
N TYR A 81 -13.55 -10.52 -3.73
CA TYR A 81 -12.49 -10.83 -4.69
C TYR A 81 -12.08 -12.30 -4.59
N VAL A 82 -11.87 -12.91 -5.75
CA VAL A 82 -11.37 -14.27 -5.91
C VAL A 82 -10.01 -14.18 -6.59
N SER A 83 -9.03 -14.92 -6.09
CA SER A 83 -7.74 -15.07 -6.78
C SER A 83 -7.99 -15.81 -8.08
N ASP A 84 -7.62 -15.20 -9.20
CA ASP A 84 -7.54 -15.88 -10.48
C ASP A 84 -6.23 -16.67 -10.57
N GLU A 85 -6.01 -17.38 -11.67
CA GLU A 85 -4.77 -18.11 -11.88
C GLU A 85 -3.55 -17.20 -11.64
N PRO A 86 -2.57 -17.65 -10.82
CA PRO A 86 -1.40 -16.85 -10.51
C PRO A 86 -0.59 -16.63 -11.80
N THR A 87 -0.54 -15.37 -12.26
CA THR A 87 0.36 -14.97 -13.33
C THR A 87 1.62 -14.43 -12.67
N GLU A 88 2.58 -15.31 -12.37
CA GLU A 88 3.86 -14.88 -11.79
C GLU A 88 4.47 -13.75 -12.63
N PRO A 89 4.85 -12.62 -12.01
CA PRO A 89 5.15 -12.40 -10.58
C PRO A 89 3.99 -11.89 -9.69
N ASN A 90 2.77 -11.74 -10.22
CA ASN A 90 1.64 -11.10 -9.51
C ASN A 90 0.45 -12.05 -9.32
N LEU A 91 -0.18 -11.99 -8.14
CA LEU A 91 -1.49 -12.60 -7.93
C LEU A 91 -2.57 -11.65 -8.45
N VAL A 92 -3.31 -12.09 -9.47
CA VAL A 92 -4.45 -11.34 -9.99
C VAL A 92 -5.69 -11.71 -9.19
N TYR A 93 -6.41 -10.71 -8.72
CA TYR A 93 -7.68 -10.88 -8.03
C TYR A 93 -8.78 -10.21 -8.83
N VAL A 94 -9.90 -10.92 -9.01
CA VAL A 94 -11.06 -10.43 -9.76
C VAL A 94 -12.24 -10.29 -8.81
N ARG A 95 -12.95 -9.16 -8.87
CA ARG A 95 -14.16 -8.93 -8.07
C ARG A 95 -15.32 -9.72 -8.66
N ARG A 96 -15.66 -10.87 -8.07
CA ARG A 96 -16.75 -11.74 -8.58
C ARG A 96 -18.04 -11.63 -7.78
N ASP A 97 -17.96 -11.14 -6.55
CA ASP A 97 -19.09 -11.13 -5.63
C ASP A 97 -19.23 -9.79 -4.88
N HIS A 98 -20.38 -9.63 -4.24
CA HIS A 98 -20.65 -8.58 -3.28
C HIS A 98 -19.80 -8.74 -2.01
N PRO A 99 -19.53 -7.64 -1.29
CA PRO A 99 -18.82 -7.75 -0.03
C PRO A 99 -19.65 -8.54 0.99
N ARG A 100 -18.95 -9.28 1.86
CA ARG A 100 -19.59 -10.08 2.90
C ARG A 100 -20.43 -9.19 3.83
N PRO A 101 -21.57 -9.68 4.36
CA PRO A 101 -22.45 -8.89 5.22
C PRO A 101 -21.75 -8.36 6.49
N ASN A 102 -20.75 -9.09 6.99
CA ASN A 102 -19.98 -8.70 8.18
C ASN A 102 -18.63 -8.03 7.84
N ALA A 103 -18.43 -7.54 6.61
CA ALA A 103 -17.14 -7.04 6.15
C ALA A 103 -16.58 -5.90 7.02
N ARG A 104 -17.44 -4.99 7.51
CA ARG A 104 -17.01 -3.89 8.41
C ARG A 104 -16.50 -4.38 9.76
N LEU A 105 -17.22 -5.33 10.37
CA LEU A 105 -16.81 -5.95 11.64
C LEU A 105 -15.49 -6.71 11.45
N ARG A 106 -15.38 -7.51 10.39
CA ARG A 106 -14.15 -8.26 10.07
C ARG A 106 -12.97 -7.35 9.78
N LEU A 107 -13.18 -6.23 9.09
CA LEU A 107 -12.12 -5.23 8.88
C LEU A 107 -11.60 -4.70 10.22
N THR A 108 -12.51 -4.39 11.15
CA THR A 108 -12.16 -3.89 12.48
C THR A 108 -11.30 -4.91 13.24
N GLU A 109 -11.70 -6.19 13.23
CA GLU A 109 -10.92 -7.28 13.82
C GLU A 109 -9.52 -7.40 13.18
N LEU A 110 -9.44 -7.34 11.85
CA LEU A 110 -8.15 -7.42 11.14
C LEU A 110 -7.24 -6.24 11.48
N LEU A 111 -7.78 -5.04 11.59
CA LEU A 111 -6.99 -3.85 11.95
C LEU A 111 -6.51 -3.91 13.40
N GLN A 112 -7.35 -4.40 14.31
CA GLN A 112 -6.97 -4.62 15.70
C GLN A 112 -5.83 -5.64 15.80
N ASP A 113 -5.95 -6.78 15.12
CA ASP A 113 -4.90 -7.81 15.05
C ASP A 113 -3.56 -7.25 14.57
N VAL A 114 -3.59 -6.39 13.54
CA VAL A 114 -2.39 -5.74 13.00
C VAL A 114 -1.81 -4.74 14.01
N GLN A 115 -2.65 -3.94 14.65
CA GLN A 115 -2.25 -2.97 15.66
C GLN A 115 -1.58 -3.65 16.87
N ASP A 116 -2.15 -4.76 17.33
CA ASP A 116 -1.63 -5.54 18.44
C ASP A 116 -0.26 -6.18 18.09
N ARG A 117 -0.12 -6.70 16.87
CA ARG A 117 1.16 -7.25 16.36
C ARG A 117 2.25 -6.18 16.28
N GLN A 118 1.89 -4.94 15.99
CA GLN A 118 2.81 -3.80 15.93
C GLN A 118 3.11 -3.20 17.32
N ARG A 119 2.45 -3.68 18.39
CA ARG A 119 2.62 -3.23 19.78
C ARG A 119 2.39 -1.72 19.97
N VAL A 120 1.50 -1.15 19.15
CA VAL A 120 1.13 0.26 19.20
C VAL A 120 0.19 0.49 20.38
N ARG A 121 0.66 1.19 21.42
CA ARG A 121 -0.13 1.49 22.62
C ARG A 121 -0.76 2.88 22.52
N GLY A 122 -2.06 2.96 22.79
CA GLY A 122 -2.78 4.24 22.94
C GLY A 122 -3.12 4.97 21.63
N ALA A 123 -2.85 4.38 20.47
CA ALA A 123 -3.29 4.96 19.21
C ALA A 123 -4.81 4.84 19.04
N PRO A 124 -5.47 5.84 18.42
CA PRO A 124 -6.90 5.78 18.13
C PRO A 124 -7.23 4.59 17.22
N PRO A 125 -8.48 4.10 17.27
CA PRO A 125 -8.88 2.96 16.46
C PRO A 125 -8.72 3.24 14.97
N ARG A 126 -7.91 2.42 14.28
CA ARG A 126 -7.53 2.64 12.87
C ARG A 126 -8.72 2.63 11.91
N TRP A 127 -9.78 1.90 12.26
CA TRP A 127 -10.98 1.75 11.44
C TRP A 127 -11.75 3.06 11.20
N TRP A 128 -11.48 4.13 11.96
CA TRP A 128 -12.05 5.46 11.71
C TRP A 128 -11.68 6.05 10.35
N ASN A 129 -10.51 5.71 9.81
CA ASN A 129 -10.09 6.23 8.50
C ASN A 129 -10.63 5.43 7.31
N TYR A 130 -11.23 4.26 7.58
CA TYR A 130 -11.69 3.36 6.54
C TYR A 130 -13.14 3.69 6.18
N VAL A 131 -13.40 3.85 4.88
CA VAL A 131 -14.77 4.02 4.37
C VAL A 131 -15.65 2.81 4.68
N ASP A 132 -16.96 3.04 4.77
CA ASP A 132 -17.91 1.95 4.94
C ASP A 132 -18.01 1.08 3.69
N VAL A 133 -18.39 -0.18 3.93
CA VAL A 133 -18.58 -1.16 2.87
C VAL A 133 -19.85 -0.82 2.10
N ALA A 134 -19.71 -0.53 0.81
CA ALA A 134 -20.83 -0.32 -0.09
C ALA A 134 -21.00 -1.50 -1.06
N ALA A 135 -22.20 -1.64 -1.61
CA ALA A 135 -22.42 -2.54 -2.74
C ALA A 135 -21.54 -2.11 -3.93
N PRO A 136 -20.98 -3.07 -4.70
CA PRO A 136 -20.22 -2.75 -5.90
C PRO A 136 -21.05 -1.88 -6.84
N PRO A 137 -20.50 -0.76 -7.35
CA PRO A 137 -21.21 0.05 -8.33
C PRO A 137 -21.39 -0.73 -9.64
N GLN A 138 -22.44 -0.42 -10.39
CA GLN A 138 -22.72 -1.06 -11.68
C GLN A 138 -21.75 -0.63 -12.80
N GLY A 139 -21.03 0.46 -12.59
CA GLY A 139 -20.01 0.96 -13.51
C GLY A 139 -18.86 1.61 -12.75
N VAL A 140 -17.82 2.02 -13.47
CA VAL A 140 -16.64 2.65 -12.87
C VAL A 140 -17.03 4.03 -12.31
N PRO A 141 -16.93 4.26 -10.99
CA PRO A 141 -17.24 5.56 -10.43
C PRO A 141 -16.12 6.57 -10.69
N HIS A 142 -16.42 7.85 -10.55
CA HIS A 142 -15.40 8.89 -10.50
C HIS A 142 -14.62 8.77 -9.19
N PHE A 143 -13.37 8.30 -9.27
CA PHE A 143 -12.48 8.23 -8.13
C PHE A 143 -11.95 9.61 -7.75
N ARG A 144 -11.76 9.83 -6.44
CA ARG A 144 -11.12 11.06 -5.92
C ARG A 144 -9.65 11.08 -6.35
N TRP A 145 -9.10 12.28 -6.57
CA TRP A 145 -7.69 12.45 -6.97
C TRP A 145 -6.68 11.77 -6.02
N GLN A 146 -7.02 11.64 -4.74
CA GLN A 146 -6.21 10.95 -3.72
C GLN A 146 -6.02 9.46 -4.02
N LEU A 147 -6.95 8.83 -4.73
CA LEU A 147 -6.86 7.44 -5.19
C LEU A 147 -6.03 7.32 -6.48
N HIS A 148 -5.44 8.41 -6.96
CA HIS A 148 -4.47 8.38 -8.05
C HIS A 148 -3.07 8.76 -7.57
N LEU A 149 -2.88 8.91 -6.24
CA LEU A 149 -1.58 9.24 -5.67
C LEU A 149 -0.66 8.03 -5.68
N ASP A 150 0.61 8.32 -5.94
CA ASP A 150 1.68 7.35 -5.83
C ASP A 150 2.19 7.29 -4.38
N HIS A 151 1.99 6.13 -3.74
CA HIS A 151 2.48 5.78 -2.41
C HIS A 151 3.55 4.67 -2.47
N ARG A 152 4.21 4.50 -3.62
CA ARG A 152 5.41 3.67 -3.70
C ARG A 152 6.46 4.19 -2.73
N ASP A 153 7.10 3.27 -2.05
CA ASP A 153 8.33 3.61 -1.33
C ASP A 153 9.34 4.09 -2.37
N ALA A 154 10.06 5.17 -2.06
CA ALA A 154 11.19 5.52 -2.89
C ALA A 154 12.09 4.29 -2.92
N ALA A 155 12.25 3.67 -4.10
CA ALA A 155 13.37 2.79 -4.30
C ALA A 155 14.58 3.60 -3.85
N ARG A 156 15.37 3.07 -2.90
CA ARG A 156 16.69 3.64 -2.60
C ARG A 156 17.34 3.81 -3.96
N SER A 157 17.37 5.03 -4.49
CA SER A 157 17.91 5.26 -5.81
C SER A 157 19.32 4.71 -5.73
N ALA A 158 19.61 3.75 -6.60
CA ALA A 158 20.98 3.37 -6.89
C ALA A 158 21.82 4.58 -7.36
N ASP A 159 21.25 5.78 -7.45
CA ASP A 159 21.92 7.05 -7.67
C ASP A 159 22.70 7.59 -6.46
N ALA A 160 22.53 7.09 -5.24
CA ALA A 160 23.43 7.46 -4.14
C ALA A 160 24.85 6.86 -4.31
N ALA A 161 25.01 5.85 -5.18
CA ALA A 161 26.32 5.32 -5.59
C ALA A 161 26.89 6.01 -6.85
N ALA A 162 26.12 6.92 -7.47
CA ALA A 162 26.55 7.70 -8.64
C ALA A 162 26.96 9.14 -8.29
N VAL A 163 27.15 9.46 -7.00
CA VAL A 163 28.00 10.59 -6.57
C VAL A 163 29.39 10.03 -6.25
N GLY A 164 29.93 9.28 -7.22
CA GLY A 164 31.33 8.93 -7.29
C GLY A 164 32.09 10.11 -7.88
N ASP A 165 33.06 10.59 -7.11
CA ASP A 165 34.12 11.55 -7.45
C ASP A 165 33.72 12.96 -7.92
N PRO A 166 34.11 14.04 -7.20
CA PRO A 166 34.24 15.33 -7.86
C PRO A 166 35.31 15.21 -8.95
N PRO A 167 35.10 15.71 -10.18
CA PRO A 167 36.18 15.81 -11.14
C PRO A 167 37.23 16.75 -10.53
N PHE A 168 38.44 16.23 -10.35
CA PHE A 168 39.62 17.02 -10.07
C PHE A 168 39.83 17.99 -11.25
N SER A 169 39.23 19.17 -11.18
CA SER A 169 39.54 20.28 -12.06
C SER A 169 40.91 20.81 -11.67
N GLY A 170 41.92 20.30 -12.35
CA GLY A 170 43.24 20.91 -12.39
C GLY A 170 43.14 22.32 -12.96
N ILE A 171 43.13 23.31 -12.09
CA ILE A 171 43.56 24.70 -12.37
C ILE A 171 44.27 25.18 -11.09
N GLY A 172 45.51 24.74 -10.95
CA GLY A 172 46.42 25.16 -9.87
C GLY A 172 47.84 25.36 -10.40
N ASP A 173 47.94 25.73 -11.68
CA ASP A 173 49.19 26.12 -12.32
C ASP A 173 48.89 27.34 -13.20
N LEU A 174 48.70 28.49 -12.55
CA LEU A 174 48.96 29.83 -13.07
C LEU A 174 48.59 30.83 -11.96
N PHE A 175 49.52 31.73 -11.64
CA PHE A 175 49.47 32.82 -10.66
C PHE A 175 49.92 32.50 -9.22
N GLY A 176 51.22 32.73 -8.96
CA GLY A 176 51.69 33.23 -7.65
C GLY A 176 52.90 32.53 -7.08
#